data_AF-A0A5J4UMH3-F1
#
_entry.id   AF-A0A5J4UMH3-F1
#
_cell.length_a   1.000
_cell.length_b   1.000
_cell.length_c   1.000
_cell.angle_alpha   90.00
_cell.angle_beta   90.00
_cell.angle_gamma   90.00
#
_symmetry.space_group_name_H-M   'P 1'
#
loop_
_entity.id
_entity.type
_entity.pdbx_description
1 polymer ?
#
loop_
_entity_poly.entity_id
_entity_poly.type
_entity_poly.pdbx_seq_one_letter_code
_entity_poly.pdbx_strand_id
1 'polypeptide(L)' 'MSVTIHTTLGDLKIEVFCDLIPRASQNFLALCASGYYDGTIFHRNIRGFMIQGGDPTGTGRGGTSIWGKVSAI' A
#
# COMPACT_ATOMS: atom_id res chain seq x y z
N MET A 1 2.84 12.62 -8.55
CA MET A 1 4.01 11.70 -8.44
C MET A 1 3.54 10.29 -8.79
N SER A 2 4.35 9.39 -9.35
CA SER A 2 3.88 8.04 -9.72
C SER A 2 4.74 6.92 -9.16
N VAL A 3 4.11 5.78 -8.85
CA VAL A 3 4.74 4.53 -8.41
C VAL A 3 4.25 3.39 -9.29
N THR A 4 5.11 2.42 -9.58
CA THR A 4 4.72 1.18 -10.27
C THR A 4 4.75 0.03 -9.27
N ILE A 5 3.65 -0.69 -9.14
CA ILE A 5 3.57 -1.93 -8.37
C ILE A 5 3.78 -3.08 -9.34
N HIS A 6 4.88 -3.81 -9.17
CA HIS A 6 5.17 -5.03 -9.91
C HIS A 6 4.44 -6.19 -9.24
N THR A 7 3.49 -6.79 -9.93
CA THR A 7 2.73 -7.94 -9.43
C THR A 7 3.00 -9.18 -10.25
N THR A 8 2.59 -10.35 -9.74
CA THR A 8 2.69 -11.61 -10.49
C THR A 8 1.85 -11.65 -11.76
N LEU A 9 0.88 -10.74 -11.91
CA LEU A 9 0.00 -10.64 -13.08
C LEU A 9 0.30 -9.41 -13.95
N GLY A 10 1.42 -8.72 -13.70
CA GLY A 10 1.87 -7.56 -14.45
C GLY A 10 1.97 -6.29 -13.60
N ASP A 11 2.26 -5.18 -14.30
CA ASP A 11 2.58 -3.91 -13.67
C ASP A 11 1.34 -3.03 -13.51
N LEU A 12 1.20 -2.43 -12.32
CA LEU A 12 0.17 -1.45 -12.01
C LEU A 12 0.82 -0.10 -11.75
N LYS A 13 0.67 0.84 -12.68
CA LYS A 13 1.16 2.21 -12.51
C LYS A 13 0.09 3.06 -11.79
N ILE A 14 0.47 3.66 -10.67
CA ILE A 14 -0.41 4.44 -9.79
C ILE A 14 0.11 5.87 -9.71
N GLU A 15 -0.79 6.83 -9.88
CA GLU A 15 -0.53 8.23 -9.58
C GLU A 15 -0.92 8.55 -8.14
N VAL A 16 -0.02 9.26 -7.45
CA VAL A 16 -0.15 9.69 -6.06
C VAL A 16 -0.25 11.21 -6.03
N PHE A 17 -1.37 11.70 -5.48
CA PHE A 17 -1.71 13.11 -5.33
C PHE A 17 -1.12 13.69 -4.04
N CYS A 18 0.20 13.87 -4.00
CA CYS A 18 0.93 14.32 -2.82
C CYS A 18 0.44 15.67 -2.27
N ASP A 19 -0.03 16.57 -3.13
CA ASP A 19 -0.47 17.91 -2.73
C ASP A 19 -1.81 17.89 -1.98
N LEU A 20 -2.70 16.96 -2.33
CA LEU A 20 -4.01 16.83 -1.68
C LEU A 20 -3.94 16.04 -0.37
N ILE A 21 -3.09 15.00 -0.31
CA ILE A 21 -3.05 14.04 0.81
C ILE A 21 -1.61 13.79 1.31
N PRO A 22 -0.90 14.83 1.77
CA PRO A 22 0.55 14.77 2.01
C PRO A 22 0.96 13.70 3.01
N ARG A 23 0.21 13.50 4.10
CA ARG A 23 0.52 12.46 5.09
C ARG A 23 0.37 11.05 4.51
N ALA A 24 -0.76 10.75 3.86
CA ALA A 24 -0.98 9.43 3.28
C ALA A 24 0.03 9.12 2.17
N SER A 25 0.31 10.11 1.32
CA SER A 25 1.33 9.99 0.27
C SER A 25 2.72 9.77 0.84
N GLN A 26 3.14 10.53 1.86
CA GLN A 26 4.44 10.33 2.50
C GLN A 26 4.55 8.94 3.11
N ASN A 27 3.51 8.47 3.82
CA ASN A 27 3.50 7.12 4.39
C ASN A 27 3.67 6.06 3.30
N PHE A 28 2.85 6.13 2.24
CA PHE A 28 2.87 5.17 1.16
C PHE A 28 4.23 5.14 0.46
N LEU A 29 4.75 6.31 0.07
CA LEU A 29 6.04 6.42 -0.63
C LEU A 29 7.21 5.94 0.23
N ALA A 30 7.21 6.24 1.53
CA ALA A 30 8.26 5.78 2.42
C ALA A 30 8.24 4.26 2.61
N LEU A 31 7.05 3.66 2.75
CA LEU A 31 6.90 2.20 2.82
C LEU A 31 7.30 1.51 1.50
N CYS A 32 6.99 2.12 0.34
CA CYS A 32 7.49 1.65 -0.95
C CYS A 32 9.01 1.70 -1.00
N ALA A 33 9.63 2.82 -0.62
CA ALA A 33 11.07 3.00 -0.67
C ALA A 33 11.85 2.07 0.28
N SER A 34 11.21 1.61 1.37
CA SER A 34 11.81 0.66 2.30
C SER A 34 11.59 -0.82 1.94
N GLY A 35 10.95 -1.12 0.79
CA GLY A 35 10.62 -2.49 0.39
C GLY A 35 9.54 -3.14 1.27
N TYR A 36 8.76 -2.36 2.02
CA TYR A 36 7.79 -2.89 2.98
C TYR A 36 6.69 -3.74 2.33
N TYR A 37 6.31 -3.39 1.10
CA TYR A 37 5.26 -4.07 0.35
C TYR A 37 5.77 -5.27 -0.46
N ASP A 38 7.08 -5.52 -0.48
CA ASP A 38 7.65 -6.61 -1.26
C ASP A 38 7.20 -7.96 -0.70
N GLY A 39 6.72 -8.83 -1.59
CA GLY A 39 6.17 -10.13 -1.20
C GLY A 39 4.80 -10.09 -0.52
N THR A 40 4.20 -8.90 -0.33
CA THR A 40 2.83 -8.82 0.22
C THR A 40 1.80 -9.30 -0.79
N ILE A 41 0.80 -10.03 -0.30
CA ILE A 41 -0.28 -10.57 -1.14
C ILE A 41 -1.51 -9.65 -1.15
N PHE A 42 -2.32 -9.77 -2.20
CA PHE A 42 -3.70 -9.28 -2.20
C PHE A 42 -4.59 -10.29 -1.46
N HIS A 43 -4.70 -10.15 -0.15
CA HIS A 43 -5.40 -11.10 0.73
C HIS A 43 -6.93 -11.03 0.59
N ARG A 44 -7.48 -9.99 -0.05
CA ARG A 44 -8.93 -9.86 -0.26
C ARG A 44 -9.23 -9.34 -1.67
N ASN A 45 -10.02 -10.10 -2.42
CA ASN A 45 -10.45 -9.79 -3.77
C ASN A 45 -11.97 -10.00 -3.90
N ILE A 46 -12.71 -8.92 -4.10
CA ILE A 46 -14.16 -8.92 -4.28
C ILE A 46 -14.48 -8.42 -5.68
N ARG A 47 -14.95 -9.33 -6.54
CA ARG A 47 -15.28 -9.03 -7.93
C ARG A 47 -16.33 -7.91 -8.01
N GLY A 48 -16.07 -6.92 -8.86
CA GLY A 48 -16.96 -5.77 -9.06
C GLY A 48 -16.89 -4.72 -7.95
N PHE A 49 -16.01 -4.90 -6.96
CA PHE A 49 -15.85 -3.95 -5.87
C PHE A 49 -14.40 -3.49 -5.72
N MET A 50 -13.52 -4.33 -5.14
CA MET A 50 -12.13 -3.94 -4.88
C MET A 50 -11.21 -5.14 -4.62
N ILE A 51 -9.91 -4.85 -4.71
CA ILE A 51 -8.83 -5.69 -4.19
C ILE A 51 -8.12 -4.95 -3.05
N GLN A 52 -7.66 -5.69 -2.05
CA GLN A 52 -6.96 -5.15 -0.88
C GLN A 52 -5.69 -5.96 -0.64
N GLY A 53 -4.58 -5.23 -0.42
CA GLY A 53 -3.25 -5.76 -0.16
C GLY A 53 -2.49 -4.87 0.83
N GLY A 54 -1.17 -5.01 0.87
CA GLY A 54 -0.30 -4.18 1.71
C GLY A 54 -0.22 -4.59 3.19
N ASP A 55 -0.71 -5.79 3.53
CA ASP A 55 -0.51 -6.41 4.85
C ASP A 55 0.61 -7.46 4.75
N PRO A 56 1.77 -7.25 5.40
CA PRO A 56 2.87 -8.23 5.43
C PRO A 56 2.51 -9.58 6.03
N THR A 57 1.48 -9.63 6.89
CA THR A 57 1.01 -10.88 7.50
C THR A 57 0.03 -11.63 6.60
N GLY A 58 -0.56 -10.96 5.60
CA GLY A 58 -1.59 -11.52 4.73
C GLY A 58 -2.93 -11.83 5.41
N THR A 59 -3.11 -11.44 6.68
CA THR A 59 -4.33 -11.76 7.46
C THR A 59 -5.45 -10.73 7.29
N GLY A 60 -5.11 -9.53 6.81
CA GLY A 60 -5.99 -8.37 6.74
C GLY A 60 -6.11 -7.58 8.04
N ARG A 61 -5.30 -7.92 9.05
CA ARG A 61 -5.28 -7.25 10.37
C ARG A 61 -3.92 -6.65 10.71
N GLY A 62 -2.89 -6.96 9.92
CA GLY A 62 -1.55 -6.44 10.11
C GLY A 62 -1.33 -5.12 9.37
N GLY A 63 -0.07 -4.76 9.23
CA GLY A 63 0.34 -3.49 8.63
C GLY A 63 0.57 -2.41 9.67
N THR A 64 1.61 -1.61 9.46
CA THR A 64 1.97 -0.46 10.29
C THR A 64 2.35 0.71 9.41
N SER A 65 2.15 1.93 9.92
CA SER A 65 2.63 3.14 9.26
C SER A 65 4.14 3.27 9.41
N ILE A 66 4.76 4.12 8.58
CA ILE A 66 6.18 4.47 8.70
C ILE A 66 6.51 5.10 10.07
N TRP A 67 5.52 5.63 10.77
CA TRP A 67 5.67 6.26 12.09
C TRP A 67 5.52 5.27 13.25
N GLY A 68 5.31 3.98 12.99
CA GLY A 68 5.26 2.92 14.00
C GLY A 68 4.06 2.96 14.95
N LYS A 69 3.21 3.99 14.88
CA LYS A 69 1.94 4.08 15.62
C LYS A 69 0.78 3.95 14.65
N VAL A 70 -0.27 3.24 15.07
CA VAL A 70 -1.59 3.43 14.47
C VAL A 70 -1.97 4.87 14.80
N SER A 71 -2.09 5.71 13.78
CA SER A 71 -2.70 7.04 13.95
C SER A 71 -4.15 6.77 14.31
N ALA A 72 -4.46 6.72 15.60
CA ALA A 72 -5.81 6.91 16.07
C ALA A 72 -6.24 8.29 15.57
N ILE A 73 -7.13 8.28 14.59
CA ILE A 73 -8.05 9.39 14.36
C ILE A 73 -8.95 9.53 15.58
#